data_AF-F3CFJ8-F1
#
_entry.id   AF-F3CFJ8-F1
#
_cell.length_a   1.000
_cell.length_b   1.000
_cell.length_c   1.000
_cell.angle_alpha   90.00
_cell.angle_beta   90.00
_cell.angle_gamma   90.00
#
_symmetry.space_group_name_H-M   'P 1'
#
loop_
_entity.id
_entity.type
_entity.pdbx_description
1 polymer ?
#
loop_
_entity_poly.entity_id
_entity_poly.type
_entity_poly.pdbx_seq_one_letter_code
_entity_poly.pdbx_strand_id
1 'polypeptide(L)'
;MPHPVAHTGVNKLADESSVKDWLEGRNDLWIQPKVDGVAVTLVYENGQLVQAISRGDGRKGQDWTSQARLIKTIPQHLPQPESAILQGELYWRLDDHIQSASGSV
;
A
#
# COMPACT_ATOMS: atom_id res chain seq x y z
N MET A 1 -14.30 -8.89 -5.51
CA MET A 1 -14.11 -7.84 -6.54
C MET A 1 -12.76 -8.00 -7.20
N PRO A 2 -12.66 -8.11 -8.53
CA PRO A 2 -11.37 -8.16 -9.22
C PRO A 2 -10.61 -6.84 -9.04
N HIS A 3 -9.30 -6.94 -8.85
CA HIS A 3 -8.44 -5.76 -8.86
C HIS A 3 -8.18 -5.30 -10.30
N PRO A 4 -8.20 -3.99 -10.59
CA PRO A 4 -7.76 -3.44 -11.87
C PRO A 4 -6.28 -3.75 -12.15
N VAL A 5 -5.46 -3.76 -11.10
CA VAL A 5 -4.03 -4.11 -11.12
C VAL A 5 -3.78 -5.13 -10.01
N ALA A 6 -3.22 -6.29 -10.35
CA ALA A 6 -2.96 -7.33 -9.35
C ALA A 6 -1.90 -6.88 -8.33
N HIS A 7 -2.13 -7.19 -7.06
CA HIS A 7 -1.12 -7.03 -6.01
C HIS A 7 -0.05 -8.12 -6.17
N THR A 8 1.21 -7.71 -6.07
CA THR A 8 2.36 -8.63 -6.07
C THR A 8 3.05 -8.62 -4.71
N GLY A 9 4.00 -9.53 -4.52
CA GLY A 9 4.91 -9.52 -3.37
C GLY A 9 6.21 -8.80 -3.71
N VAL A 10 6.96 -8.44 -2.68
CA VAL A 10 8.34 -7.99 -2.82
C VAL A 10 9.29 -9.11 -2.41
N ASN A 11 10.43 -9.21 -3.09
CA ASN A 11 11.48 -10.13 -2.70
C ASN A 11 12.09 -9.68 -1.37
N LYS A 12 12.27 -10.62 -0.45
CA LYS A 12 12.95 -10.36 0.83
C LYS A 12 14.43 -10.67 0.67
N LEU A 13 15.27 -9.74 1.11
CA LEU A 13 16.72 -9.95 1.24
C LEU A 13 17.00 -10.24 2.71
N ALA A 14 17.68 -11.34 2.98
CA ALA A 14 17.76 -11.90 4.33
C ALA A 14 18.78 -11.17 5.23
N ASP A 15 19.81 -10.58 4.63
CA ASP A 15 20.95 -10.00 5.33
C ASP A 15 21.60 -8.86 4.54
N GLU A 16 22.58 -8.20 5.16
CA GLU A 16 23.31 -7.06 4.60
C GLU A 16 24.08 -7.44 3.32
N SER A 17 24.61 -8.67 3.21
CA SER A 17 25.32 -9.12 2.02
C SER A 17 24.38 -9.19 0.83
N SER A 18 23.21 -9.81 1.02
CA SER A 18 22.16 -9.92 0.00
C SER A 18 21.68 -8.54 -0.47
N VAL A 19 21.63 -7.56 0.44
CA VAL A 19 21.32 -6.18 0.10
C VAL A 19 22.44 -5.57 -0.74
N LYS A 20 23.71 -5.71 -0.34
CA LYS A 20 24.86 -5.19 -1.13
C LYS A 20 24.87 -5.75 -2.55
N ASP A 21 24.69 -7.06 -2.69
CA ASP A 21 24.65 -7.72 -4.00
C ASP A 21 23.46 -7.22 -4.83
N TRP A 22 22.29 -7.04 -4.21
CA TRP A 22 21.13 -6.46 -4.90
C TRP A 22 21.34 -5.00 -5.28
N LEU A 23 22.14 -4.23 -4.55
CA LEU A 23 22.43 -2.83 -4.86
C LEU A 23 23.48 -2.66 -5.97
N GLU A 24 24.30 -3.68 -6.23
CA GLU A 24 25.40 -3.59 -7.17
C GLU A 24 24.93 -3.14 -8.57
N GLY A 25 25.59 -2.10 -9.10
CA GLY A 25 25.28 -1.51 -10.40
C GLY A 25 23.98 -0.70 -10.49
N ARG A 26 23.24 -0.52 -9.38
CA ARG A 26 22.00 0.28 -9.35
C ARG A 26 22.27 1.66 -8.75
N ASN A 27 21.75 2.68 -9.41
CA ASN A 27 21.81 4.08 -8.97
C ASN A 27 20.37 4.64 -8.80
N ASP A 28 20.24 5.83 -8.23
CA ASP A 28 18.97 6.58 -8.08
C ASP A 28 17.86 5.79 -7.36
N LEU A 29 18.24 5.11 -6.28
CA LEU A 29 17.34 4.28 -5.50
C LEU A 29 16.39 5.12 -4.64
N TRP A 30 15.12 4.73 -4.65
CA TRP A 30 14.13 5.24 -3.73
C TRP A 30 13.88 4.24 -2.60
N ILE A 31 14.29 4.62 -1.39
CA ILE A 31 14.12 3.81 -0.18
C ILE A 31 12.89 4.31 0.58
N GLN A 32 12.01 3.38 0.98
CA GLN A 32 10.84 3.66 1.78
C GLN A 32 10.76 2.68 2.96
N PRO A 33 10.29 3.11 4.14
CA PRO A 33 9.96 2.20 5.22
C PRO A 33 8.93 1.17 4.76
N LYS A 34 9.16 -0.10 5.08
CA LYS A 34 8.12 -1.11 4.90
C LYS A 34 7.09 -0.96 6.03
N VAL A 35 5.93 -0.41 5.69
CA VAL A 35 4.79 -0.38 6.59
C VAL A 35 4.26 -1.80 6.79
N ASP A 36 3.75 -2.08 7.99
CA ASP A 36 2.98 -3.28 8.25
C ASP A 36 1.54 -2.92 8.53
N GLY A 37 0.67 -3.32 7.62
CA GLY A 37 -0.76 -3.12 7.71
C GLY A 37 -1.49 -4.01 6.72
N VAL A 38 -2.55 -3.48 6.12
CA VAL A 38 -3.35 -4.19 5.14
C VAL A 38 -3.27 -3.48 3.80
N ALA A 39 -2.76 -4.18 2.80
CA ALA A 39 -2.70 -3.64 1.45
C ALA A 39 -4.12 -3.39 0.88
N VAL A 40 -4.27 -2.27 0.17
CA VAL A 40 -5.53 -1.80 -0.41
C VAL A 40 -5.29 -1.25 -1.81
N THR A 41 -6.31 -1.31 -2.66
CA THR A 41 -6.39 -0.55 -3.92
C THR A 41 -7.42 0.55 -3.76
N LEU A 42 -7.06 1.80 -4.04
CA LEU A 42 -7.98 2.92 -4.19
C LEU A 42 -8.13 3.24 -5.67
N VAL A 43 -9.37 3.40 -6.14
CA VAL A 43 -9.68 3.79 -7.51
C VAL A 43 -10.32 5.16 -7.48
N TYR A 44 -9.67 6.09 -8.16
CA TYR A 44 -10.15 7.44 -8.39
C TYR A 44 -10.57 7.58 -9.86
N GLU A 45 -11.72 8.19 -10.09
CA GLU A 45 -12.21 8.57 -11.42
C GLU A 45 -12.49 10.07 -11.42
N ASN A 46 -11.88 10.81 -12.36
CA ASN A 46 -11.99 12.28 -12.42
C ASN A 46 -11.69 12.95 -11.06
N GLY A 47 -10.66 12.43 -10.38
CA GLY A 47 -10.24 12.85 -9.04
C GLY A 47 -11.13 12.35 -7.90
N GLN A 48 -12.28 11.72 -8.12
CA GLN A 48 -13.17 11.27 -7.05
C GLN A 48 -12.89 9.82 -6.65
N LEU A 49 -12.77 9.54 -5.35
CA LEU A 49 -12.69 8.16 -4.85
C LEU A 49 -14.00 7.44 -5.20
N VAL A 50 -13.96 6.47 -6.09
CA VAL A 50 -15.12 5.66 -6.48
C VAL A 50 -15.10 4.28 -5.85
N GLN A 51 -13.92 3.73 -5.56
CA GLN A 51 -13.79 2.38 -5.04
C GLN A 51 -12.58 2.21 -4.12
N ALA A 52 -12.72 1.40 -3.07
CA ALA A 52 -11.62 0.86 -2.30
C ALA A 52 -11.74 -0.67 -2.22
N ILE A 53 -10.66 -1.39 -2.49
CA ILE A 53 -10.63 -2.85 -2.57
C ILE A 53 -9.56 -3.40 -1.64
N SER A 54 -9.92 -4.30 -0.72
CA SER A 54 -8.92 -5.00 0.10
C SER A 54 -7.98 -5.87 -0.75
N ARG A 55 -6.79 -6.23 -0.24
CA ARG A 55 -5.87 -7.12 -0.97
C ARG A 55 -6.51 -8.42 -1.44
N GLY A 56 -7.20 -9.12 -0.53
CA GLY A 56 -7.69 -10.48 -0.74
C GLY A 56 -6.59 -11.43 -1.17
N ASP A 57 -6.78 -12.16 -2.28
CA ASP A 57 -5.78 -13.07 -2.86
C ASP A 57 -4.77 -12.36 -3.78
N GLY A 58 -4.85 -11.03 -3.87
CA GLY A 58 -4.04 -10.18 -4.73
C GLY A 58 -4.57 -10.01 -6.16
N ARG A 59 -5.50 -10.87 -6.60
CA ARG A 59 -6.24 -10.71 -7.88
C ARG A 59 -7.68 -10.28 -7.64
N LYS A 60 -8.26 -10.72 -6.52
CA LYS A 60 -9.61 -10.41 -6.08
C LYS A 60 -9.58 -10.05 -4.59
N GLY A 61 -10.23 -8.94 -4.27
CA GLY A 61 -10.45 -8.46 -2.91
C GLY A 61 -11.92 -8.28 -2.55
N GLN A 62 -12.17 -7.64 -1.42
CA GLN A 62 -13.50 -7.26 -0.97
C GLN A 62 -13.70 -5.76 -1.18
N ASP A 63 -14.94 -5.34 -1.42
CA ASP A 63 -15.28 -3.92 -1.48
C ASP A 63 -15.26 -3.33 -0.08
N TRP A 64 -14.34 -2.39 0.14
CA TRP A 64 -14.17 -1.64 1.39
C TRP A 64 -14.50 -0.15 1.20
N THR A 65 -15.19 0.21 0.12
CA THR A 65 -15.45 1.62 -0.23
C THR A 65 -16.14 2.37 0.91
N SER A 66 -17.20 1.81 1.50
CA SER A 66 -17.93 2.48 2.58
C SER A 66 -17.05 2.69 3.82
N GLN A 67 -16.23 1.70 4.21
CA GLN A 67 -15.30 1.81 5.33
C GLN A 67 -14.16 2.78 5.04
N ALA A 68 -13.60 2.73 3.82
CA ALA A 68 -12.52 3.61 3.40
C ALA A 68 -12.95 5.09 3.41
N ARG A 69 -14.22 5.39 3.08
CA ARG A 69 -14.77 6.76 3.18
C ARG A 69 -14.84 7.29 4.61
N LEU A 70 -14.81 6.42 5.62
CA LEU A 70 -14.77 6.82 7.03
C LEU A 70 -13.34 7.19 7.49
N ILE A 71 -12.31 6.78 6.74
CA ILE A 71 -10.91 7.05 7.06
C ILE A 71 -10.55 8.45 6.55
N LYS A 72 -10.47 9.41 7.47
CA LYS A 72 -10.27 10.85 7.14
C LYS A 72 -9.01 11.14 6.32
N THR A 73 -7.97 10.32 6.44
CA THR A 73 -6.70 10.50 5.72
C THR A 73 -6.76 9.98 4.28
N ILE A 74 -7.79 9.22 3.91
CA ILE A 74 -8.02 8.86 2.51
C ILE A 74 -8.77 10.03 1.84
N PRO A 75 -8.14 10.73 0.89
CA PRO A 75 -8.79 11.86 0.24
C PRO A 75 -10.01 11.37 -0.55
N GLN A 76 -11.16 12.01 -0.35
CA GLN A 76 -12.35 11.74 -1.17
C GLN A 76 -12.21 12.31 -2.58
N HIS A 77 -11.38 13.36 -2.72
CA HIS A 77 -11.05 14.03 -3.96
C HIS A 77 -9.53 14.25 -4.05
N LEU A 78 -8.92 13.90 -5.17
CA LEU A 78 -7.55 14.27 -5.49
C LEU A 78 -7.45 15.78 -5.78
N PRO A 79 -6.25 16.38 -5.62
CA PRO A 79 -6.05 17.81 -5.92
C PRO A 79 -6.33 18.18 -7.38
N GLN A 80 -6.24 17.21 -8.30
CA GLN A 80 -6.53 17.36 -9.72
C GLN A 80 -7.55 16.31 -10.15
N PRO A 81 -8.38 16.59 -11.17
CA PRO A 81 -9.44 15.69 -11.64
C PRO A 81 -8.87 14.55 -12.49
N GLU A 82 -7.92 13.80 -11.93
CA GLU A 82 -7.25 12.69 -12.60
C GLU A 82 -7.87 11.35 -12.20
N SER A 83 -7.97 10.43 -13.16
CA SER A 83 -8.29 9.04 -12.86
C SER A 83 -7.00 8.29 -12.50
N ALA A 84 -7.01 7.63 -11.34
CA ALA A 84 -5.83 6.96 -10.81
C ALA A 84 -6.19 5.68 -10.08
N ILE A 85 -5.31 4.69 -10.17
CA ILE A 85 -5.37 3.48 -9.35
C ILE A 85 -4.16 3.53 -8.43
N LEU A 86 -4.39 3.65 -7.13
CA LEU A 86 -3.35 3.75 -6.12
C LEU A 86 -3.34 2.48 -5.27
N GLN A 87 -2.18 1.86 -5.16
CA GLN A 87 -1.96 0.73 -4.24
C GLN A 87 -1.11 1.22 -3.08
N GLY A 88 -1.52 0.87 -1.87
CA GLY A 88 -0.83 1.26 -0.65
C GLY A 88 -1.23 0.39 0.52
N GLU A 89 -0.89 0.84 1.72
CA GLU A 89 -1.11 0.10 2.97
C GLU A 89 -1.96 0.95 3.92
N LEU A 90 -3.06 0.38 4.42
CA LEU A 90 -3.79 0.93 5.55
C LEU A 90 -3.19 0.36 6.84
N TYR A 91 -2.83 1.24 7.76
CA TYR A 91 -2.20 0.85 9.02
C TYR A 91 -2.68 1.75 10.16
N TRP A 92 -2.63 1.22 11.37
CA TRP A 92 -2.81 2.03 12.56
C TRP A 92 -1.47 2.68 12.90
N ARG A 93 -1.42 4.02 12.84
CA ARG A 93 -0.25 4.76 13.31
C ARG A 93 -0.18 4.74 14.84
N LEU A 94 0.84 4.07 15.36
CA LEU A 94 1.18 4.05 16.77
C LEU A 94 2.51 4.78 16.96
N ASP A 95 2.58 5.63 17.98
CA ASP A 95 3.80 6.36 18.31
C ASP A 95 4.83 5.38 18.90
N ASP A 96 6.08 5.50 18.45
CA ASP A 96 7.23 4.68 18.86
C ASP A 96 7.08 3.15 18.70
N HIS A 97 6.07 2.68 17.95
CA HIS A 97 5.89 1.25 17.69
C HIS A 97 6.89 0.76 16.63
N ILE A 98 7.66 -0.26 17.02
CA ILE A 98 8.54 -0.99 16.11
C ILE A 98 8.05 -2.42 16.06
N GLN A 99 7.45 -2.82 14.94
CA GLN A 99 6.80 -4.13 14.82
C GLN A 99 7.73 -5.31 15.16
N SER A 100 9.01 -5.26 14.76
CA SER A 100 9.96 -6.32 15.07
C SER A 100 10.25 -6.48 16.57
N ALA A 101 10.01 -5.44 17.37
CA ALA A 101 10.18 -5.45 18.82
C ALA A 101 8.84 -5.64 19.57
N SER A 102 7.76 -5.05 19.07
CA SER A 102 6.47 -4.93 19.77
C SER A 102 5.40 -5.90 19.27
N GLY A 103 5.60 -6.55 18.12
CA GLY A 103 4.64 -7.46 17.52
C GLY A 103 3.46 -6.77 16.82
N SER A 104 2.52 -7.58 16.34
CA SER A 104 1.28 -7.12 15.70
C SER A 104 0.26 -6.67 16.73
N VAL A 105 -0.57 -5.71 16.33
CA VAL A 105 -1.59 -5.03 17.15
C VAL A 105 -2.90 -4.98 16.38
#